data_AF-A0A3N0XW33-F1
#
_entry.id   AF-A0A3N0XW33-F1
#
_cell.length_a   1.000
_cell.length_b   1.000
_cell.length_c   1.000
_cell.angle_alpha   90.00
_cell.angle_beta   90.00
_cell.angle_gamma   90.00
#
_symmetry.space_group_name_H-M   'P 1'
#
loop_
_entity.id
_entity.type
_entity.pdbx_description
1 polymer ?
#
loop_
_entity_poly.entity_id
_entity_poly.type
_entity_poly.pdbx_seq_one_letter_code
_entity_poly.pdbx_strand_id
1 'polypeptide(L)'
;MEQSLGLQLEFSLECHNLDMLYGLVIFGGIDGYSRKVMYLRAATNNRAETALGFFLEAVGKHKFPHDETYPLEENTGVVVPQVDSPLSEYEMEHLRTTINPVSESRDFGQDIYLSVFRFVQQLVQ
;
A
#
# COMPACT_ATOMS: atom_id res chain seq x y z
N MET A 1 -27.10 -14.26 -6.18
CA MET A 1 -26.05 -14.24 -7.23
C MET A 1 -25.52 -12.82 -7.28
N GLU A 2 -24.64 -12.47 -6.34
CA GLU A 2 -23.91 -11.21 -6.37
C GLU A 2 -22.44 -11.59 -6.50
N GLN A 3 -21.91 -11.48 -7.72
CA GLN A 3 -20.48 -11.48 -7.93
C GLN A 3 -19.99 -10.09 -7.53
N SER A 4 -19.52 -9.97 -6.30
CA SER A 4 -18.69 -8.85 -5.87
C SER A 4 -17.37 -8.95 -6.63
N LEU A 5 -17.29 -8.27 -7.78
CA LEU A 5 -16.06 -8.11 -8.54
C LEU A 5 -15.08 -7.31 -7.66
N GLY A 6 -14.05 -8.02 -7.19
CA GLY A 6 -13.02 -7.48 -6.33
C GLY A 6 -12.30 -6.30 -6.98
N LEU A 7 -12.33 -5.16 -6.31
CA LEU A 7 -11.39 -4.06 -6.51
C LEU A 7 -10.40 -4.10 -5.34
N GLN A 8 -9.28 -4.81 -5.52
CA GLN A 8 -8.13 -4.68 -4.63
C GLN A 8 -7.43 -3.34 -4.94
N LEU A 9 -7.90 -2.27 -4.32
CA LEU A 9 -7.11 -1.05 -4.20
C LEU A 9 -6.20 -1.20 -2.99
N GLU A 10 -4.95 -1.61 -3.23
CA GLU A 10 -3.93 -1.65 -2.19
C GLU A 10 -3.34 -0.24 -2.01
N PHE A 11 -3.63 0.39 -0.87
CA PHE A 11 -3.03 1.66 -0.48
C PHE A 11 -1.81 1.37 0.40
N SER A 12 -0.62 1.81 -0.02
CA SER A 12 0.53 1.90 0.89
C SER A 12 0.51 3.26 1.58
N LEU A 13 0.35 3.24 2.90
CA LEU A 13 0.56 4.37 3.78
C LEU A 13 2.02 4.36 4.22
N GLU A 14 2.79 5.32 3.71
CA GLU A 14 4.16 5.55 4.18
C GLU A 14 4.17 6.81 5.04
N CYS A 15 4.60 6.66 6.29
CA CYS A 15 4.86 7.77 7.20
C CYS A 15 6.37 7.89 7.41
N HIS A 16 6.95 9.01 7.00
CA HIS A 16 8.34 9.32 7.29
C HIS A 16 8.38 10.32 8.45
N ASN A 17 8.82 9.84 9.62
CA ASN A 17 8.96 10.67 10.81
C ASN A 17 10.31 11.40 10.76
N LEU A 18 10.29 12.72 10.55
CA LEU A 18 11.46 13.59 10.70
C LEU A 18 11.58 14.15 12.13
N ASP A 19 11.02 13.43 13.11
CA ASP A 19 10.82 13.86 14.50
C ASP A 19 12.09 14.32 15.22
N MET A 20 13.29 13.93 14.77
CA MET A 20 14.53 14.31 15.45
C MET A 20 15.06 15.71 15.12
N LEU A 21 14.51 16.45 14.14
CA LEU A 21 15.06 17.77 13.78
C LEU A 21 14.05 18.90 13.50
N TYR A 22 12.82 18.62 13.07
CA TYR A 22 11.89 19.68 12.62
C TYR A 22 10.47 19.63 13.20
N GLY A 23 10.11 18.58 13.95
CA GLY A 23 8.74 18.42 14.48
C GLY A 23 7.69 18.29 13.36
N LEU A 24 8.06 17.66 12.25
CA LEU A 24 7.22 17.48 11.07
C LEU A 24 7.13 15.99 10.70
N VAL A 25 5.91 15.57 10.38
CA VAL A 25 5.57 14.24 9.88
C VAL A 25 4.98 14.41 8.48
N ILE A 26 5.50 13.65 7.52
CA ILE A 26 4.96 13.60 6.17
C ILE A 26 4.11 12.35 6.02
N PHE A 27 2.84 12.55 5.67
CA PHE A 27 1.88 11.49 5.34
C PHE A 27 1.72 11.43 3.83
N GLY A 28 2.03 10.27 3.26
CA GLY A 28 1.81 9.98 1.85
C GLY A 28 0.85 8.81 1.68
N GLY A 29 -0.05 8.93 0.70
CA GLY A 29 -0.81 7.79 0.18
C GLY A 29 -0.51 7.62 -1.29
N ILE A 30 -0.12 6.42 -1.67
CA ILE A 30 0.16 6.04 -3.06
C ILE A 30 -0.90 5.03 -3.50
N ASP A 31 -1.42 5.21 -4.71
CA ASP A 31 -2.22 4.18 -5.37
C ASP A 31 -1.33 2.99 -5.74
N GLY A 32 -1.61 1.81 -5.20
CA GLY A 32 -0.81 0.61 -5.41
C GLY A 32 -0.73 0.18 -6.87
N TYR A 33 -1.75 0.49 -7.67
CA TYR A 33 -1.79 0.17 -9.10
C TYR A 33 -0.98 1.15 -9.94
N SER A 34 -1.34 2.43 -9.98
CA SER A 34 -0.69 3.43 -10.84
C SER A 34 0.61 4.00 -10.26
N ARG A 35 0.91 3.71 -8.99
CA ARG A 35 1.99 4.34 -8.21
C ARG A 35 1.85 5.87 -8.09
N LYS A 36 0.70 6.44 -8.46
CA LYS A 36 0.41 7.87 -8.35
C LYS A 36 0.29 8.25 -6.88
N VAL A 37 0.94 9.36 -6.50
CA VAL A 37 0.76 9.97 -5.18
C VAL A 37 -0.64 10.57 -5.12
N MET A 38 -1.51 9.96 -4.31
CA MET A 38 -2.91 10.37 -4.11
C MET A 38 -3.00 11.56 -3.15
N TYR A 39 -2.10 11.60 -2.18
CA TYR A 39 -1.89 12.78 -1.34
C TYR A 39 -0.50 12.79 -0.72
N LEU A 40 -0.02 14.00 -0.44
CA LEU A 40 1.18 14.27 0.34
C LEU A 40 0.86 15.46 1.25
N ARG A 41 0.96 15.27 2.56
CA ARG A 41 0.61 16.27 3.58
C ARG A 41 1.62 16.26 4.71
N ALA A 42 1.88 17.44 5.25
CA ALA A 42 2.70 17.61 6.45
C ALA A 42 1.81 17.86 7.66
N ALA A 43 2.18 17.32 8.82
CA ALA A 43 1.60 17.68 10.10
C ALA A 43 2.69 17.78 11.17
N THR A 44 2.34 18.36 12.31
CA THR A 44 3.23 18.49 13.47
C THR A 44 3.04 17.37 14.49
N ASN A 45 2.35 16.28 14.11
CA ASN A 45 2.09 15.13 14.96
C ASN A 45 1.92 13.86 14.10
N ASN A 46 2.18 12.69 14.69
CA ASN A 46 2.09 11.38 14.05
C ASN A 46 0.80 10.61 14.38
N ARG A 47 -0.28 11.31 14.73
CA ARG A 47 -1.52 10.67 15.21
C ARG A 47 -2.24 9.93 14.09
N ALA A 48 -2.80 8.76 14.41
CA ALA A 48 -3.61 7.98 13.48
C ALA A 48 -4.84 8.77 12.98
N GLU A 49 -5.43 9.62 13.82
CA GLU A 49 -6.56 10.47 13.42
C GLU A 49 -6.17 11.47 12.31
N THR A 50 -4.95 12.02 12.37
CA THR A 50 -4.40 12.93 11.35
C THR A 50 -4.20 12.20 10.02
N ALA A 51 -3.63 11.00 10.06
CA ALA A 51 -3.47 10.15 8.88
C ALA A 51 -4.83 9.81 8.24
N LEU A 52 -5.81 9.41 9.06
CA LEU A 52 -7.16 9.09 8.61
C LEU A 52 -7.85 10.29 7.97
N GLY A 53 -7.72 11.48 8.56
CA GLY A 53 -8.26 12.71 7.99
C GLY A 53 -7.70 13.01 6.59
N PHE A 54 -6.38 12.90 6.42
CA PHE A 54 -5.75 13.09 5.11
C PHE A 54 -6.18 12.04 4.09
N PHE A 55 -6.30 10.78 4.50
CA PHE A 55 -6.80 9.71 3.65
C PHE A 55 -8.23 9.99 3.18
N LEU A 56 -9.15 10.31 4.08
CA LEU A 56 -10.54 10.58 3.74
C LEU A 56 -10.69 11.82 2.83
N GLU A 57 -9.91 12.87 3.06
CA GLU A 57 -9.84 14.04 2.17
C GLU A 57 -9.37 13.64 0.76
N ALA A 58 -8.34 12.79 0.67
CA ALA A 58 -7.80 12.32 -0.60
C ALA A 58 -8.80 11.47 -1.38
N VAL A 59 -9.49 10.55 -0.71
CA VAL A 59 -10.57 9.72 -1.28
C VAL A 59 -11.77 10.58 -1.72
N GLY A 60 -12.11 11.63 -0.96
CA GLY A 60 -13.16 12.56 -1.36
C GLY A 60 -12.81 13.37 -2.62
N LYS A 61 -11.52 13.64 -2.85
CA LYS A 61 -11.01 14.37 -4.03
C LYS A 61 -10.78 13.48 -5.24
N HIS A 62 -10.21 12.30 -5.02
CA HIS A 62 -9.95 11.31 -6.05
C HIS A 62 -11.11 10.33 -6.02
N LYS A 63 -12.14 10.61 -6.83
CA LYS A 63 -13.21 9.63 -7.03
C LYS A 63 -12.58 8.31 -7.48
N PHE A 64 -13.07 7.20 -6.93
CA PHE A 64 -12.77 5.85 -7.39
C PHE A 64 -12.80 5.80 -8.93
N PRO A 65 -11.92 5.03 -9.59
CA PRO A 65 -11.83 4.97 -11.05
C PRO A 65 -13.03 4.23 -11.65
N HIS A 66 -14.22 4.83 -11.55
CA HIS A 66 -15.46 4.36 -12.13
C HIS A 66 -16.24 5.48 -12.85
N ASP A 67 -15.69 6.69 -12.91
CA ASP A 67 -16.31 7.82 -13.60
C ASP A 67 -15.33 8.32 -14.69
N GLU A 68 -15.75 8.19 -15.95
CA GLU A 68 -15.02 8.41 -17.20
C GLU A 68 -14.66 9.89 -17.46
N THR A 69 -14.49 10.69 -16.41
CA THR A 69 -14.34 12.16 -16.49
C THR A 69 -13.07 12.69 -15.86
N TYR A 70 -12.02 11.88 -15.75
CA TYR A 70 -10.67 12.43 -15.72
C TYR A 70 -10.33 12.87 -17.15
N PRO A 71 -9.95 14.13 -17.40
CA PRO A 71 -9.31 14.48 -18.66
C PRO A 71 -8.16 13.50 -18.82
N LEU A 72 -8.24 12.68 -19.87
CA LEU A 72 -7.16 11.83 -20.30
C LEU A 72 -6.02 12.80 -20.63
N GLU A 73 -5.17 13.11 -19.65
CA GLU A 73 -3.79 13.42 -19.98
C GLU A 73 -3.27 12.15 -20.64
N GLU A 74 -3.34 12.14 -21.97
CA GLU A 74 -2.87 11.06 -22.81
C GLU A 74 -1.42 10.76 -22.40
N ASN A 75 -1.21 9.57 -21.84
CA ASN A 75 0.09 8.96 -21.57
C ASN A 75 0.99 9.57 -20.47
N THR A 76 0.47 9.79 -19.25
CA THR A 76 1.37 9.88 -18.06
C THR A 76 1.20 8.72 -17.07
N GLY A 77 0.24 7.82 -17.28
CA GLY A 77 0.08 6.61 -16.46
C GLY A 77 1.11 5.54 -16.82
N VAL A 78 1.84 5.03 -15.82
CA VAL A 78 2.60 3.79 -15.98
C VAL A 78 1.60 2.66 -16.17
N VAL A 79 1.63 2.00 -17.33
CA VAL A 79 0.87 0.76 -17.55
C VAL A 79 1.54 -0.33 -16.72
N VAL A 80 0.97 -0.64 -15.56
CA VAL A 80 1.40 -1.77 -14.75
C VAL A 80 0.71 -3.02 -15.30
N PRO A 81 1.45 -4.05 -15.75
CA PRO A 81 0.83 -5.30 -16.14
C PRO A 81 0.09 -5.90 -14.94
N GLN A 82 -1.13 -6.39 -15.17
CA GLN A 82 -1.82 -7.21 -14.19
C GLN A 82 -1.01 -8.50 -14.03
N VAL A 83 -0.35 -8.65 -12.88
CA VAL A 83 0.43 -9.84 -12.55
C VAL A 83 -0.39 -10.64 -11.56
N ASP A 84 -0.81 -11.83 -11.97
CA ASP A 84 -1.44 -12.77 -11.05
C ASP A 84 -0.46 -13.15 -9.95
N SER A 85 -0.96 -13.31 -8.72
CA SER A 85 -0.16 -13.84 -7.62
C SER A 85 0.47 -15.17 -8.07
N PRO A 86 1.79 -15.35 -7.89
CA PRO A 86 2.43 -16.62 -8.20
C PRO A 86 2.07 -17.72 -7.17
N LEU A 87 1.44 -17.35 -6.06
CA LEU A 87 0.97 -18.26 -5.02
C LEU A 87 -0.50 -18.59 -5.21
N SER A 88 -0.82 -19.88 -5.08
CA SER A 88 -2.20 -20.37 -4.88
C SER A 88 -2.77 -19.93 -3.53
N GLU A 89 -4.09 -20.04 -3.36
CA GLU A 89 -4.77 -19.70 -2.10
C GLU A 89 -4.22 -20.50 -0.91
N TYR A 90 -3.90 -21.78 -1.12
CA TYR A 90 -3.31 -22.63 -0.09
C TYR A 90 -1.92 -22.14 0.34
N GLU A 91 -1.08 -21.76 -0.62
CA GLU A 91 0.26 -21.22 -0.36
C GLU A 91 0.19 -19.84 0.30
N MET A 92 -0.77 -19.02 -0.08
CA MET A 92 -1.04 -17.72 0.54
C MET A 92 -1.46 -17.88 2.00
N GLU A 93 -2.34 -18.83 2.29
CA GLU A 93 -2.74 -19.16 3.67
C GLU A 93 -1.55 -19.72 4.46
N HIS A 94 -0.71 -20.54 3.81
CA HIS A 94 0.49 -21.06 4.45
C HIS A 94 1.48 -19.93 4.78
N LEU A 95 1.66 -18.95 3.89
CA LEU A 95 2.47 -17.75 4.15
C LEU A 95 1.95 -16.98 5.37
N ARG A 96 0.64 -16.69 5.41
CA ARG A 96 -0.02 -15.92 6.47
C ARG A 96 0.08 -16.57 7.85
N THR A 97 0.03 -17.89 7.90
CA THR A 97 0.12 -18.66 9.15
C THR A 97 1.58 -18.87 9.59
N THR A 98 2.52 -18.88 8.65
CA THR A 98 3.95 -19.11 8.94
C THR A 98 4.67 -17.85 9.40
N ILE A 99 4.36 -16.69 8.81
CA ILE A 99 5.09 -15.45 9.06
C ILE A 99 4.18 -14.43 9.74
N ASN A 100 4.49 -14.10 10.99
CA ASN A 100 3.85 -13.02 11.71
C ASN A 100 4.52 -11.67 11.31
N PRO A 101 3.83 -10.77 10.59
CA PRO A 101 4.42 -9.51 10.14
C PRO A 101 4.69 -8.50 11.27
N VAL A 102 4.12 -8.72 12.47
CA VAL A 102 4.29 -7.85 13.64
C VAL A 102 5.12 -8.51 14.74
N SER A 103 5.89 -9.56 14.41
CA SER A 103 6.84 -10.14 15.35
C SER A 103 7.94 -9.14 15.73
N GLU A 104 8.56 -9.35 16.89
CA GLU A 104 9.73 -8.57 17.26
C GLU A 104 10.87 -8.81 16.26
N SER A 105 11.43 -7.72 15.74
CA SER A 105 12.59 -7.74 14.85
C SER A 105 13.75 -7.00 15.49
N ARG A 106 14.97 -7.51 15.27
CA ARG A 106 16.21 -6.85 15.69
C ARG A 106 16.83 -6.00 14.59
N ASP A 107 16.24 -6.01 13.39
CA ASP A 107 16.77 -5.36 12.20
C ASP A 107 15.68 -4.58 11.46
N PHE A 108 14.88 -3.83 12.23
CA PHE A 108 13.82 -2.95 11.71
C PHE A 108 12.83 -3.65 10.75
N GLY A 109 12.58 -4.94 10.95
CA GLY A 109 11.69 -5.77 10.13
C GLY A 109 12.32 -6.36 8.87
N GLN A 110 13.61 -6.09 8.59
CA GLN A 110 14.29 -6.63 7.40
C GLN A 110 14.33 -8.17 7.41
N ASP A 111 14.57 -8.78 8.56
CA ASP A 111 14.55 -10.23 8.76
C ASP A 111 13.18 -10.85 8.46
N ILE A 112 12.09 -10.20 8.89
CA ILE A 112 10.71 -10.61 8.62
C ILE A 112 10.44 -10.50 7.11
N TYR A 113 10.82 -9.39 6.48
CA TYR A 113 10.67 -9.19 5.04
C TYR A 113 11.44 -10.25 4.24
N LEU A 114 12.69 -10.50 4.59
CA LEU A 114 13.51 -11.53 3.94
C LEU A 114 12.94 -12.93 4.14
N SER A 115 12.27 -13.20 5.27
CA SER A 115 11.59 -14.47 5.51
C SER A 115 10.42 -14.66 4.55
N VAL A 116 9.62 -13.61 4.29
CA VAL A 116 8.56 -13.64 3.27
C VAL A 116 9.17 -13.91 1.90
N PHE A 117 10.19 -13.14 1.52
CA PHE A 117 10.85 -13.31 0.24
C PHE A 117 11.37 -14.73 0.03
N ARG A 118 12.06 -15.31 1.02
CA ARG A 118 12.58 -16.68 0.95
C ARG A 118 11.47 -17.73 0.87
N PHE A 119 10.37 -17.54 1.61
CA PHE A 119 9.23 -18.44 1.55
C PHE A 119 8.63 -18.46 0.14
N VAL A 120 8.37 -17.29 -0.44
CA VAL A 120 7.84 -17.18 -1.81
C VAL A 120 8.81 -17.79 -2.82
N GLN A 121 10.11 -17.50 -2.72
CA GLN A 121 11.12 -18.08 -3.61
C GLN A 121 11.16 -19.62 -3.59
N GLN A 122 10.86 -20.26 -2.46
CA GLN A 122 10.85 -21.72 -2.37
C GLN A 122 9.67 -22.36 -3.09
N LEU A 123 8.55 -21.64 -3.19
CA LEU A 123 7.30 -22.14 -3.78
C LEU A 123 7.24 -21.92 -5.30
N VAL A 124 7.84 -20.84 -5.80
CA VAL A 124 7.76 -20.43 -7.22
C VAL A 124 8.90 -21.00 -8.07
N GLN A 125 9.24 -22.29 -7.95
CA GLN A 125 10.25 -22.94 -8.82
C GLN A 125 9.76 -23.14 -10.26
#